data_AF-A0A412B4R0-F1
#
_entry.id   AF-A0A412B4R0-F1
#
_cell.length_a   1.000
_cell.length_b   1.000
_cell.length_c   1.000
_cell.angle_alpha   90.00
_cell.angle_beta   90.00
_cell.angle_gamma   90.00
#
_symmetry.space_group_name_H-M   'P 1'
#
loop_
_entity.id
_entity.type
_entity.pdbx_description
1 polymer ?
#
loop_
_entity_poly.entity_id
_entity_poly.type
_entity_poly.pdbx_seq_one_letter_code
_entity_poly.pdbx_strand_id
1 'polypeptide(L)' 'MKTEELQNKSYEELVQLQQEGKITLVEFVEAQSELTDEWKEWIDTRPISDESARAFLAWHEEYAMNHQEQ' A
#
# COMPACT_ATOMS: atom_id res chain seq x y z
N MET A 1 2.95 -13.75 -3.57
CA MET A 1 3.78 -14.22 -2.42
C MET A 1 2.86 -14.45 -1.23
N LYS A 2 3.32 -14.98 -0.07
CA LYS A 2 2.51 -14.84 1.15
C LYS A 2 2.70 -13.41 1.67
N THR A 3 1.61 -12.68 1.94
CA THR A 3 1.65 -11.31 2.48
C THR A 3 2.51 -11.21 3.74
N GLU A 4 2.50 -12.26 4.58
CA GLU A 4 3.35 -12.37 5.77
C GLU A 4 4.87 -12.33 5.47
N GLU A 5 5.32 -12.87 4.33
CA GLU A 5 6.74 -12.80 3.94
C GLU A 5 7.13 -11.39 3.51
N LEU A 6 6.20 -10.65 2.91
CA LEU A 6 6.39 -9.26 2.50
C LEU A 6 6.36 -8.30 3.70
N GLN A 7 5.52 -8.56 4.70
CA GLN A 7 5.44 -7.78 5.94
C GLN A 7 6.72 -7.82 6.79
N ASN A 8 7.57 -8.84 6.58
CA ASN A 8 8.89 -8.92 7.24
C ASN A 8 10.00 -8.16 6.49
N LYS A 9 9.70 -7.60 5.30
CA LYS A 9 10.66 -6.85 4.48
C LYS A 9 10.64 -5.37 4.83
N SER A 10 11.79 -4.74 4.64
CA SER A 10 11.88 -3.28 4.74
C SER A 10 11.13 -2.59 3.59
N TYR A 11 10.73 -1.33 3.79
CA TYR A 11 10.12 -0.51 2.74
C TYR A 11 10.97 -0.45 1.47
N GLU A 12 12.29 -0.28 1.61
CA GLU A 12 13.21 -0.24 0.46
C GLU A 12 13.20 -1.55 -0.35
N GLU A 13 13.18 -2.71 0.32
CA GLU A 13 13.06 -4.00 -0.36
C GLU A 13 11.72 -4.13 -1.09
N LEU A 14 10.62 -3.70 -0.46
CA LEU A 14 9.29 -3.73 -1.07
C LEU A 14 9.23 -2.85 -2.32
N VAL A 15 9.83 -1.66 -2.29
CA VAL A 15 9.96 -0.77 -3.45
C VAL A 15 10.75 -1.44 -4.57
N GLN A 16 11.88 -2.08 -4.26
CA GLN A 16 12.67 -2.80 -5.26
C GLN A 16 11.87 -3.95 -5.90
N LEU A 17 11.18 -4.76 -5.09
CA LEU A 17 10.35 -5.85 -5.60
C LEU A 17 9.21 -5.35 -6.49
N GLN A 18 8.62 -4.20 -6.16
CA GLN A 18 7.56 -3.57 -6.95
C GLN A 18 8.11 -3.05 -8.29
N GLN A 19 9.27 -2.40 -8.28
CA GLN A 19 9.94 -1.91 -9.49
C GLN A 19 10.42 -3.04 -10.42
N GLU A 20 10.86 -4.15 -9.82
CA GLU A 20 11.22 -5.38 -10.55
C GLU A 20 9.99 -6.15 -11.07
N GLY A 21 8.77 -5.70 -10.73
CA GLY A 21 7.52 -6.37 -11.10
C GLY A 21 7.34 -7.74 -10.43
N LYS A 22 8.06 -8.00 -9.33
CA LYS A 22 7.97 -9.25 -8.56
C LYS A 22 6.75 -9.27 -7.64
N ILE A 23 6.25 -8.10 -7.25
CA ILE A 23 5.02 -7.92 -6.49
C ILE A 23 4.14 -6.86 -7.16
N THR A 24 2.84 -6.98 -6.95
CA THR A 24 1.84 -6.00 -7.40
C THR A 24 1.79 -4.78 -6.46
N LEU A 25 1.12 -3.71 -6.90
CA LEU A 25 0.95 -2.52 -6.05
C LEU A 25 0.04 -2.83 -4.85
N VAL A 26 -0.92 -3.73 -5.04
CA VAL A 26 -1.77 -4.25 -3.94
C VAL A 26 -0.91 -4.96 -2.90
N GLU A 27 -0.07 -5.91 -3.31
CA GLU A 27 0.83 -6.64 -2.39
C GLU A 27 1.80 -5.69 -1.67
N PHE A 28 2.25 -4.63 -2.35
CA PHE A 28 3.09 -3.59 -1.75
C PHE A 28 2.36 -2.81 -0.65
N VAL A 29 1.09 -2.44 -0.86
CA VAL A 29 0.28 -1.73 0.15
C VAL A 29 -0.05 -2.66 1.33
N GLU A 30 -0.46 -3.89 1.07
CA GLU A 30 -0.78 -4.89 2.12
C GLU A 30 0.44 -5.35 2.93
N ALA A 31 1.63 -5.24 2.35
CA ALA A 31 2.88 -5.53 3.06
C ALA A 31 3.25 -4.46 4.10
N GLN A 32 2.69 -3.25 3.97
CA GLN A 32 2.97 -2.15 4.88
C GLN A 32 1.96 -2.13 6.01
N SER A 33 2.40 -2.46 7.23
CA SER A 33 1.52 -2.51 8.41
C SER A 33 0.83 -1.18 8.70
N GLU A 34 1.48 -0.06 8.42
CA GLU A 34 0.93 1.29 8.63
C GLU A 34 -0.27 1.57 7.72
N LEU A 35 -0.21 1.10 6.48
CA LEU A 35 -1.26 1.30 5.48
C LEU A 35 -2.30 0.18 5.46
N THR A 36 -1.99 -0.98 6.05
CA THR A 36 -2.81 -2.20 5.92
C THR A 36 -4.23 -2.00 6.43
N ASP A 37 -4.40 -1.31 7.55
CA ASP A 37 -5.74 -1.15 8.14
C ASP A 37 -6.58 -0.14 7.36
N GLU A 38 -5.99 0.98 6.95
CA GLU A 38 -6.64 1.99 6.09
C GLU A 38 -6.95 1.42 4.70
N TRP A 39 -6.05 0.60 4.16
CA TRP A 39 -6.25 -0.10 2.90
C TRP A 39 -7.46 -1.04 2.97
N LYS A 40 -7.60 -1.84 4.04
CA LYS A 40 -8.77 -2.71 4.25
C LYS A 40 -10.07 -1.92 4.23
N GLU A 41 -10.13 -0.76 4.88
CA GLU A 41 -11.30 0.12 4.84
C GLU A 41 -11.54 0.68 3.43
N TRP A 42 -10.47 1.01 2.70
CA TRP A 42 -10.56 1.52 1.34
C TRP A 42 -11.15 0.50 0.35
N ILE A 43 -10.72 -0.76 0.46
CA ILE A 43 -11.18 -1.86 -0.41
C ILE A 43 -12.47 -2.53 0.06
N ASP A 44 -12.98 -2.24 1.26
CA ASP A 44 -14.27 -2.77 1.71
C ASP A 44 -15.42 -2.41 0.75
N THR A 45 -15.32 -1.24 0.13
CA THR A 45 -16.31 -0.71 -0.83
C THR A 45 -15.82 -0.71 -2.28
N ARG A 46 -14.59 -1.19 -2.56
CA ARG A 46 -13.92 -1.05 -3.86
C ARG A 46 -13.24 -2.34 -4.33
N PRO A 47 -13.16 -2.61 -5.64
CA PRO A 47 -12.48 -3.79 -6.14
C PRO A 47 -10.97 -3.72 -5.90
N ILE A 48 -10.40 -4.81 -5.39
CA ILE A 48 -8.95 -4.96 -5.20
C ILE A 48 -8.27 -4.97 -6.58
N SER A 49 -7.49 -3.93 -6.85
CA SER A 49 -6.82 -3.71 -8.13
C SER A 49 -5.65 -2.73 -7.95
N ASP A 50 -4.66 -2.81 -8.85
CA ASP A 50 -3.54 -1.85 -8.86
C ASP A 50 -4.02 -0.40 -9.04
N GLU A 51 -5.11 -0.19 -9.78
CA GLU A 51 -5.74 1.13 -9.91
C GLU A 51 -6.26 1.63 -8.56
N SER A 52 -6.93 0.78 -7.79
CA SER A 52 -7.43 1.13 -6.45
C SER A 52 -6.30 1.37 -5.46
N ALA A 53 -5.22 0.58 -5.53
CA ALA A 53 -4.02 0.77 -4.71
C ALA A 53 -3.33 2.11 -5.03
N ARG A 54 -3.25 2.47 -6.31
CA ARG A 54 -2.70 3.75 -6.74
C ARG A 54 -3.56 4.93 -6.28
N ALA A 55 -4.89 4.80 -6.37
CA ALA A 55 -5.81 5.81 -5.89
C ALA A 55 -5.73 5.98 -4.36
N PHE A 56 -5.59 4.86 -3.62
CA PHE A 56 -5.39 4.88 -2.18
C PHE A 56 -4.09 5.60 -1.79
N LEU A 57 -2.96 5.27 -2.43
CA LEU A 57 -1.68 5.92 -2.15
C LEU A 57 -1.73 7.43 -2.42
N ALA A 58 -2.34 7.86 -3.53
CA ALA A 58 -2.51 9.28 -3.84
C ALA A 58 -3.39 10.00 -2.81
N TRP A 59 -4.49 9.36 -2.38
CA TRP A 59 -5.36 9.88 -1.34
C TRP A 59 -4.64 9.95 0.03
N HIS A 60 -3.87 8.92 0.38
CA HIS A 60 -3.12 8.86 1.62
C HIS A 60 -2.02 9.93 1.67
N GLU A 61 -1.29 10.18 0.57
CA GLU A 61 -0.32 11.28 0.46
C GLU A 61 -0.99 12.65 0.65
N GLU A 62 -2.15 12.88 0.02
CA GLU A 62 -2.91 14.12 0.17
C GLU A 62 -3.47 14.29 1.59
N TYR A 63 -3.96 13.20 2.20
CA TYR A 63 -4.47 13.19 3.56
C TYR A 63 -3.36 13.46 4.58
N ALA A 64 -2.19 12.83 4.40
CA ALA A 64 -1.01 13.03 5.24
C ALA A 64 -0.48 14.46 5.16
N MET A 65 -0.42 15.06 3.95
CA MET A 65 -0.01 16.46 3.81
C MET A 65 -0.97 17.43 4.51
N ASN A 66 -2.28 17.20 4.40
CA ASN A 66 -3.28 18.07 5.04
C ASN A 66 -3.37 17.89 6.56
N HIS A 67 -2.95 16.75 7.13
CA HIS A 67 -2.94 16.50 8.57
C HIS A 67 -1.64 16.92 9.29
N GLN A 68 -0.59 17.31 8.56
CA GLN A 68 0.63 17.88 9.16
C GLN A 68 0.52 19.38 9.48
N GLU A 69 -0.58 20.05 9.11
CA GLU A 69 -0.82 21.48 9.42
C GLU A 69 -1.56 21.74 10.76
N GLN A 70 -1.64 20.77 11.68
CA GLN A 70 -2.23 20.98 13.03
C GLN A 70 -1.21 21.00 14.17
#